data_AF-A0A268QUV6-F1
#
_entry.id   AF-A0A268QUV6-F1
#
_cell.length_a   1.000
_cell.length_b   1.000
_cell.length_c   1.000
_cell.angle_alpha   90.00
_cell.angle_beta   90.00
_cell.angle_gamma   90.00
#
_symmetry.space_group_name_H-M   'P 1'
#
loop_
_entity.id
_entity.type
_entity.pdbx_description
1 polymer ?
#
loop_
_entity_poly.entity_id
_entity_poly.type
_entity_poly.pdbx_seq_one_letter_code
_entity_poly.pdbx_strand_id
1 'polypeptide(L)' 'FVEIENKDYELPPIDLLKAPKHNAQNADKKNIYENARKLEKTFQSFGVKAKVTQVHLGPAVTKYEVYPDAGVK' A
#
# COMPACT_ATOMS: atom_id res chain seq x y z
N PHE A 1 -38.83 10.36 -7.36
CA PHE A 1 -38.43 10.56 -5.96
C PHE A 1 -37.88 11.98 -5.87
N VAL A 2 -38.49 12.82 -5.03
CA VAL A 2 -38.02 14.20 -4.81
C VAL A 2 -37.37 14.20 -3.43
N GLU A 3 -36.07 14.46 -3.36
CA GLU A 3 -35.40 14.67 -2.08
C GLU A 3 -35.87 16.01 -1.50
N ILE A 4 -36.42 15.97 -0.29
CA ILE A 4 -36.81 17.17 0.44
C ILE A 4 -35.62 17.56 1.31
N GLU A 5 -35.07 18.74 1.06
CA GLU A 5 -33.95 19.29 1.83
C GLU A 5 -34.39 19.64 3.26
N ASN A 6 -33.63 19.19 4.25
CA ASN A 6 -33.85 19.56 5.65
C ASN A 6 -33.23 20.93 5.93
N LYS A 7 -34.08 21.96 6.04
CA LYS A 7 -33.67 23.35 6.28
C LYS A 7 -33.12 23.61 7.69
N ASP A 8 -33.37 22.71 8.63
CA ASP A 8 -32.93 22.81 10.03
C ASP A 8 -31.59 22.09 10.26
N TYR A 9 -30.94 21.60 9.21
CA TYR A 9 -29.66 20.91 9.33
C TYR A 9 -28.52 21.89 9.62
N GLU A 10 -27.84 21.68 10.75
CA GLU A 10 -26.60 22.38 11.09
C GLU A 10 -25.40 21.48 10.76
N LEU A 11 -24.44 22.00 9.97
CA LEU A 11 -23.24 21.25 9.60
C LEU A 11 -22.35 21.04 10.83
N PRO A 12 -22.04 19.78 11.21
CA PRO A 12 -21.20 19.52 12.36
C PRO A 12 -19.76 20.01 12.13
N PRO A 13 -19.09 20.50 13.19
CA PRO A 13 -17.71 20.94 13.09
C PRO A 13 -16.72 19.76 12.96
N ILE A 14 -15.59 20.03 12.30
CA ILE A 14 -14.56 19.01 11.95
C ILE A 14 -13.80 18.47 13.18
N ASP A 15 -13.82 19.22 14.28
CA ASP A 15 -13.16 18.89 15.55
C ASP A 15 -13.80 17.70 16.29
N LEU A 16 -15.01 17.30 15.88
CA LEU A 16 -15.63 16.03 16.29
C LEU A 16 -14.83 14.81 15.82
N LEU A 17 -13.98 14.98 14.79
CA LEU A 17 -13.10 13.91 14.30
C LEU A 17 -11.81 13.85 15.12
N LYS A 18 -11.35 12.62 15.40
CA LYS A 18 -10.04 12.40 16.03
C LYS A 18 -8.93 12.68 15.04
N ALA A 19 -7.88 13.38 15.48
CA ALA A 19 -6.67 13.56 14.69
C ALA A 19 -6.04 12.21 14.30
N PRO A 20 -5.47 12.10 13.08
CA PRO A 20 -4.81 10.88 12.65
C PRO A 20 -3.60 10.59 13.54
N LYS A 21 -3.39 9.31 13.88
CA LYS A 21 -2.18 8.87 14.58
C LYS A 21 -0.97 9.05 13.68
N HIS A 22 0.15 9.49 14.25
CA HIS A 22 1.40 9.61 13.50
C HIS A 22 1.91 8.20 13.14
N ASN A 23 1.97 7.87 11.86
CA ASN A 23 2.50 6.60 11.38
C ASN A 23 4.00 6.76 11.10
N ALA A 24 4.83 5.98 11.80
CA ALA A 24 6.28 6.00 11.65
C ALA A 24 6.74 5.25 10.37
N GLN A 25 6.44 5.80 9.20
CA GLN A 25 6.85 5.26 7.87
C GLN A 25 8.38 5.11 7.72
N ASN A 26 9.18 5.76 8.58
CA ASN A 26 10.64 5.67 8.54
C ASN A 26 11.18 4.30 8.94
N ALA A 27 10.46 3.52 9.77
CA ALA A 27 10.88 2.18 10.17
C ALA A 27 10.83 1.17 9.00
N ASP A 28 10.04 1.44 7.97
CA ASP A 28 9.77 0.48 6.90
C ASP A 28 10.88 0.39 5.85
N LYS A 29 11.75 1.40 5.72
CA LYS A 29 12.78 1.43 4.66
C LYS A 29 13.79 0.28 4.73
N LYS A 30 14.18 -0.15 5.94
CA LYS A 30 15.09 -1.29 6.11
C LYS A 30 14.39 -2.61 5.72
N ASN A 31 13.12 -2.73 6.06
CA ASN A 31 12.31 -3.92 5.76
C ASN A 31 12.06 -4.08 4.26
N ILE A 32 12.02 -2.99 3.48
CA ILE A 32 11.80 -3.04 2.02
C ILE A 32 12.84 -3.92 1.32
N TYR A 33 14.13 -3.74 1.60
CA TYR A 33 15.19 -4.50 0.94
C TYR A 33 15.17 -5.98 1.32
N GLU A 34 14.94 -6.28 2.59
CA GLU A 34 14.82 -7.67 3.08
C GLU A 34 13.61 -8.37 2.46
N ASN A 35 12.48 -7.67 2.36
CA ASN A 35 11.26 -8.18 1.73
C ASN A 35 11.43 -8.38 0.22
N ALA A 36 12.10 -7.45 -0.48
CA ALA A 36 12.39 -7.60 -1.91
C ALA A 36 13.22 -8.87 -2.18
N ARG A 37 14.28 -9.09 -1.40
CA ARG A 37 15.10 -10.31 -1.51
C ARG A 37 14.31 -11.58 -1.20
N LYS A 38 13.41 -11.51 -0.21
CA LYS A 38 12.53 -12.64 0.14
C LYS A 38 11.58 -12.97 -1.02
N LEU A 39 10.98 -11.96 -1.65
CA LEU A 39 10.13 -12.12 -2.83
C LEU A 39 10.86 -12.82 -3.98
N GLU A 40 12.05 -12.33 -4.36
CA GLU A 40 12.86 -12.93 -5.44
C GLU A 40 13.21 -14.40 -5.16
N LYS A 41 13.64 -14.70 -3.92
CA LYS A 41 13.93 -16.08 -3.50
C LYS A 41 12.69 -16.97 -3.54
N THR A 42 11.53 -16.45 -3.13
CA THR A 42 10.26 -17.18 -3.18
C THR A 42 9.89 -17.48 -4.63
N PHE A 43 9.93 -16.51 -5.54
CA PHE A 43 9.68 -16.77 -6.96
C PHE A 43 10.62 -17.84 -7.53
N GLN A 44 11.91 -17.76 -7.19
CA GLN A 44 12.90 -18.75 -7.62
C GLN A 44 12.55 -20.17 -7.15
N SER A 45 12.00 -20.32 -5.94
CA SER A 45 11.55 -21.62 -5.42
C SER A 45 10.37 -22.22 -6.18
N PHE A 46 9.57 -21.39 -6.85
CA PHE A 46 8.50 -21.81 -7.76
C PHE A 46 8.97 -21.96 -9.22
N GLY A 47 10.28 -21.88 -9.48
CA GLY A 47 10.86 -21.95 -10.82
C GLY A 47 10.73 -20.66 -11.63
N VAL A 48 10.27 -19.57 -11.01
CA VAL A 48 10.12 -18.26 -11.64
C VAL A 48 11.34 -17.42 -11.32
N LYS A 49 12.18 -17.15 -12.32
CA LYS A 49 13.24 -16.14 -12.18
C LYS A 49 12.61 -14.77 -12.38
N ALA A 50 12.62 -13.96 -11.32
CA ALA A 50 12.05 -12.62 -11.37
C ALA A 50 12.82 -11.67 -10.46
N LYS A 51 12.84 -10.39 -10.86
CA LYS A 51 13.59 -9.34 -10.17
C LYS A 51 12.67 -8.19 -9.76
N VAL A 52 12.83 -7.70 -8.54
CA VAL A 52 12.14 -6.50 -8.06
C VAL A 52 12.81 -5.27 -8.69
N THR A 53 12.01 -4.40 -9.30
CA THR A 53 12.49 -3.19 -9.98
C THR A 53 12.14 -1.91 -9.24
N GLN A 54 10.95 -1.87 -8.64
CA GLN A 54 10.46 -0.68 -7.97
C GLN A 54 9.62 -1.05 -6.75
N VAL A 55 9.65 -0.18 -5.73
CA VAL A 55 8.88 -0.35 -4.50
C VAL A 55 8.13 0.94 -4.18
N HIS A 56 6.84 0.81 -3.89
CA HIS A 56 5.99 1.89 -3.42
C HIS A 56 5.39 1.53 -2.06
N LEU A 57 5.76 2.30 -1.04
CA LEU A 57 5.19 2.17 0.30
C LEU A 57 3.85 2.91 0.36
N GLY A 58 2.75 2.17 0.54
CA GLY A 58 1.44 2.75 0.82
C GLY A 58 1.13 2.75 2.33
N PRO A 59 0.01 3.37 2.75
CA PRO A 59 -0.36 3.46 4.17
C PRO A 59 -0.62 2.10 4.84
N ALA A 60 -1.15 1.13 4.09
CA ALA A 60 -1.52 -0.20 4.59
C ALA A 60 -0.76 -1.33 3.89
N VAL A 61 -0.38 -1.16 2.63
CA VAL A 61 0.27 -2.19 1.80
C VAL A 61 1.45 -1.60 1.05
N THR A 62 2.43 -2.45 0.75
CA THR A 62 3.59 -2.10 -0.08
C THR A 62 3.47 -2.78 -1.43
N LYS A 63 3.57 -2.00 -2.51
CA LYS A 63 3.55 -2.52 -3.89
C LYS A 63 4.98 -2.77 -4.35
N TYR A 64 5.28 -4.00 -4.77
CA TYR A 64 6.54 -4.39 -5.40
C TYR A 64 6.30 -4.66 -6.88
N GLU A 65 7.02 -3.95 -7.74
CA GLU A 65 6.97 -4.17 -9.18
C GLU A 65 8.05 -5.16 -9.59
N VAL A 66 7.62 -6.27 -10.19
CA VAL A 66 8.46 -7.44 -10.45
C VAL A 66 8.47 -7.75 -11.94
N TYR A 67 9.65 -7.90 -12.51
CA TYR A 67 9.83 -8.34 -13.89
C TYR A 67 10.36 -9.77 -13.90
N PRO A 68 9.63 -10.72 -14.51
CA PRO A 68 10.13 -12.07 -14.73
C PRO A 68 11.13 -12.11 -15.91
N ASP A 69 12.02 -13.09 -15.91
CA ASP A 69 12.89 -13.39 -17.04
C ASP A 69 12.06 -13.85 -18.26
N ALA A 70 12.64 -13.68 -19.45
CA ALA A 70 12.01 -14.07 -20.70
C ALA A 70 11.59 -15.56 -20.69
N GLY A 71 10.32 -15.83 -21.01
CA GLY A 71 9.77 -17.19 -21.11
C GLY A 71 8.90 -17.66 -19.94
N VAL A 72 8.73 -16.84 -18.89
CA VAL A 72 7.74 -17.09 -17.83
C VAL A 72 6.36 -16.60 -18.30
N LYS A 73 5.31 -17.43 -18.19
CA LYS A 73 3.90 -17.10 -18.49
C LYS A 73 3.01 -17.34 -17.29
#